data_AF-A0A6P9BM95-F1
#
_entry.id   AF-A0A6P9BM95-F1
#
_cell.length_a   1.000
_cell.length_b   1.000
_cell.length_c   1.000
_cell.angle_alpha   90.00
_cell.angle_beta   90.00
_cell.angle_gamma   90.00
#
_symmetry.space_group_name_H-M   'P 1'
#
loop_
_entity.id
_entity.type
_entity.pdbx_description
1 polymer ?
#
loop_
_entity_poly.entity_id
_entity_poly.type
_entity_poly.pdbx_seq_one_letter_code
_entity_poly.pdbx_strand_id
1 'polypeptide(L)'
;MNSLIAYMLLSLVLKNAHSQLIDCGHFSNNLPLRLRELRATFNKIKDYFQDRDSELDTVLLKQDLLEDFKSYLGCQSVAEMIHFYLEDVLPKVTTDNPVKQDVNFLGNMLLDLRQLIKRCHRFFICERKNKTVKAVKDTYEKLQDKGIYKAIGEFDIFVDYIEQYLITKMKS
;
A
#
# COMPACT_ATOMS: atom_id res chain seq x y z
N MET A 1 -14.66 -36.29 24.23
CA MET A 1 -13.47 -35.45 23.99
C MET A 1 -13.36 -34.94 22.54
N ASN A 2 -13.65 -35.74 21.52
CA ASN A 2 -13.50 -35.33 20.10
C ASN A 2 -14.45 -34.22 19.63
N SER A 3 -15.68 -34.14 20.18
CA SER A 3 -16.67 -33.13 19.78
C SER A 3 -16.28 -31.71 20.21
N LEU A 4 -15.75 -31.54 21.43
CA LEU A 4 -15.32 -30.22 21.93
C LEU A 4 -14.13 -29.67 21.14
N ILE A 5 -13.19 -30.54 20.75
CA ILE A 5 -12.05 -30.16 19.91
C ILE A 5 -12.52 -29.73 18.52
N ALA A 6 -13.51 -30.43 17.94
CA ALA A 6 -14.10 -30.04 16.66
C ALA A 6 -14.79 -28.67 16.73
N TYR A 7 -15.56 -28.38 17.80
CA TYR A 7 -16.17 -27.06 18.01
C TYR A 7 -15.14 -25.95 18.23
N MET A 8 -14.05 -26.24 18.95
CA MET A 8 -12.96 -25.28 19.14
C MET A 8 -12.22 -25.01 17.83
N LEU A 9 -11.95 -26.03 17.02
CA LEU A 9 -11.36 -25.87 15.69
C LEU A 9 -12.29 -25.13 14.72
N LEU A 10 -13.59 -25.45 14.74
CA LEU A 10 -14.59 -24.77 13.89
C LEU A 10 -14.74 -23.29 14.29
N SER A 11 -14.73 -22.98 15.59
CA SER A 11 -14.78 -21.60 16.07
C SER A 11 -13.48 -20.83 15.81
N LEU A 12 -12.31 -21.48 15.85
CA LEU A 12 -11.04 -20.90 15.41
C LEU A 12 -11.05 -20.62 13.90
N VAL A 13 -11.57 -21.54 13.09
CA VAL A 13 -11.73 -21.34 11.64
C VAL A 13 -12.73 -20.22 11.35
N LEU A 14 -13.85 -20.13 12.07
CA LEU A 14 -14.85 -19.06 11.92
C LEU A 14 -14.33 -17.69 12.40
N LYS A 15 -13.52 -17.64 13.46
CA LYS A 15 -12.84 -16.42 13.92
C LYS A 15 -11.77 -15.96 12.92
N ASN A 16 -11.04 -16.90 12.31
CA ASN A 16 -10.11 -16.59 11.21
C ASN A 16 -10.82 -16.30 9.88
N ALA A 17 -12.06 -16.77 9.72
CA ALA A 17 -12.93 -16.47 8.58
C ALA A 17 -13.82 -15.25 8.82
N HIS A 18 -13.42 -14.34 9.72
CA HIS A 18 -13.87 -12.94 9.65
C HIS A 18 -13.20 -12.25 8.46
N SER A 19 -13.44 -12.78 7.26
CA SER A 19 -13.39 -11.94 6.08
C SER A 19 -14.48 -10.90 6.30
N GLN A 20 -14.10 -9.66 6.62
CA GLN A 20 -15.01 -8.54 6.44
C GLN A 20 -15.57 -8.71 5.02
N LEU A 21 -16.89 -8.96 4.94
CA LEU A 21 -17.57 -9.07 3.67
C LEU A 21 -17.42 -7.70 3.02
N ILE A 22 -16.47 -7.56 2.09
CA ILE A 22 -16.23 -6.30 1.41
C ILE A 22 -17.43 -6.11 0.50
N ASP A 23 -18.38 -5.29 0.96
CA ASP A 23 -19.51 -4.88 0.14
C ASP A 23 -19.05 -3.88 -0.91
N CYS A 24 -19.08 -4.33 -2.15
CA CYS A 24 -18.68 -3.54 -3.31
C CYS A 24 -19.76 -2.55 -3.77
N GLY A 25 -21.00 -2.67 -3.27
CA GLY A 25 -22.08 -1.72 -3.54
C GLY A 25 -21.77 -0.29 -3.09
N HIS A 26 -20.86 -0.14 -2.13
CA HIS A 26 -20.41 1.16 -1.61
C HIS A 26 -18.95 1.50 -1.95
N PHE A 27 -18.29 0.74 -2.83
CA PHE A 27 -16.87 0.95 -3.16
C PHE A 27 -16.56 2.40 -3.56
N SER A 28 -17.32 2.95 -4.50
CA SER A 28 -17.14 4.32 -5.01
C SER A 28 -17.22 5.38 -3.91
N ASN A 29 -18.14 5.20 -2.95
CA ASN A 29 -18.35 6.14 -1.85
C ASN A 29 -17.28 5.97 -0.75
N ASN A 30 -16.82 4.75 -0.53
CA ASN A 30 -15.85 4.42 0.51
C ASN A 30 -14.42 4.72 0.09
N LEU A 31 -14.09 4.65 -1.20
CA LEU A 31 -12.72 4.80 -1.67
C LEU A 31 -12.12 6.19 -1.33
N PRO A 32 -12.80 7.34 -1.57
CA PRO A 32 -12.29 8.64 -1.16
C PRO A 32 -12.06 8.74 0.35
N LEU A 33 -12.94 8.11 1.15
CA LEU A 33 -12.77 8.06 2.61
C LEU A 33 -11.52 7.27 2.99
N ARG A 34 -11.29 6.10 2.40
CA ARG A 34 -10.08 5.29 2.65
C ARG A 34 -8.80 6.03 2.28
N LEU A 35 -8.77 6.71 1.14
CA LEU A 35 -7.60 7.50 0.73
C LEU A 35 -7.37 8.69 1.67
N ARG A 36 -8.44 9.36 2.12
CA ARG A 36 -8.35 10.45 3.11
C ARG A 36 -7.82 9.95 4.45
N GLU A 37 -8.33 8.82 4.95
CA GLU A 37 -7.84 8.20 6.18
C GLU A 37 -6.36 7.83 6.04
N LEU A 38 -5.96 7.26 4.90
CA LEU A 38 -4.58 6.86 4.63
C LEU A 38 -3.62 8.08 4.68
N ARG A 39 -4.01 9.20 4.05
CA ARG A 39 -3.27 10.48 4.14
C ARG A 39 -3.22 11.03 5.55
N ALA A 40 -4.33 10.98 6.28
CA ALA A 40 -4.39 11.47 7.66
C ALA A 40 -3.45 10.68 8.59
N THR A 41 -3.36 9.36 8.40
CA THR A 41 -2.40 8.51 9.12
C THR A 41 -0.97 8.84 8.73
N PHE A 42 -0.68 8.97 7.43
CA PHE A 42 0.66 9.34 6.97
C PHE A 42 1.10 10.70 7.55
N ASN A 43 0.21 11.69 7.60
CA ASN A 43 0.52 13.01 8.14
C ASN A 43 1.02 13.00 9.60
N LYS A 44 0.68 11.97 10.40
CA LYS A 44 1.20 11.82 11.78
C LYS A 44 2.69 11.49 11.82
N ILE A 45 3.20 10.85 10.79
CA ILE A 45 4.59 10.37 10.70
C ILE A 45 5.40 11.11 9.62
N LYS A 46 4.75 11.98 8.84
CA LYS A 46 5.34 12.68 7.70
C LYS A 46 6.63 13.42 8.09
N ASP A 47 6.56 14.30 9.07
CA ASP A 47 7.71 15.10 9.52
C ASP A 47 8.85 14.19 10.01
N TYR A 48 8.53 13.10 10.71
CA TYR A 48 9.55 12.16 11.17
C TYR A 48 10.42 11.61 10.04
N PHE A 49 9.79 11.23 8.91
CA PHE A 49 10.49 10.65 7.76
C PHE A 49 11.07 11.72 6.82
N GLN A 50 10.35 12.82 6.58
CA GLN A 50 10.83 13.89 5.70
C GLN A 50 12.00 14.68 6.31
N ASP A 51 12.00 14.94 7.62
CA ASP A 51 13.12 15.62 8.29
C ASP A 51 14.39 14.76 8.34
N ARG A 52 14.24 13.43 8.19
CA ARG A 52 15.35 12.45 8.20
C ARG A 52 15.73 11.99 6.80
N ASP A 53 15.01 12.42 5.77
CA ASP A 53 15.40 12.21 4.38
C ASP A 53 16.53 13.17 4.02
N SER A 54 17.75 12.64 3.97
CA SER A 54 18.94 13.41 3.55
C SER A 54 19.18 13.38 2.04
N GLU A 55 18.39 12.62 1.27
CA GLU A 55 18.62 12.33 -0.14
C GLU A 55 17.78 13.24 -1.04
N LEU A 56 17.86 14.56 -0.84
CA LEU A 56 16.98 15.55 -1.47
C LEU A 56 17.11 15.62 -3.00
N ASP A 57 18.29 15.30 -3.56
CA ASP A 57 18.54 15.31 -5.01
C ASP A 57 17.98 14.08 -5.74
N THR A 58 17.60 13.06 -4.99
CA THR A 58 16.95 11.88 -5.55
C THR A 58 15.44 12.05 -5.42
N VAL A 59 14.68 11.73 -6.46
CA VAL A 59 13.23 11.52 -6.36
C VAL A 59 13.00 10.04 -6.60
N LEU A 60 12.41 9.35 -5.62
CA LEU A 60 12.20 7.90 -5.72
C LEU A 60 10.99 7.61 -6.61
N LEU A 61 9.87 8.29 -6.38
CA LEU A 61 8.62 8.15 -7.11
C LEU A 61 8.53 9.22 -8.20
N LYS A 62 9.14 8.92 -9.35
CA LYS A 62 9.22 9.82 -10.50
C LYS A 62 7.93 9.86 -11.32
N GLN A 63 7.81 10.89 -12.17
CA GLN A 63 6.65 11.10 -13.04
C GLN A 63 6.37 9.94 -14.00
N ASP A 64 7.41 9.23 -14.47
CA ASP A 64 7.26 8.05 -15.33
C ASP A 64 6.48 6.92 -14.65
N LEU A 65 6.59 6.78 -13.31
CA LEU A 65 5.77 5.85 -12.53
C LEU A 65 4.28 6.22 -12.60
N LEU A 66 3.96 7.52 -12.51
CA LEU A 66 2.57 7.99 -12.65
C LEU A 66 2.02 7.74 -14.06
N GLU A 67 2.83 7.96 -15.09
CA GLU A 67 2.42 7.66 -16.46
C GLU A 67 2.17 6.15 -16.66
N ASP A 68 3.01 5.30 -16.06
CA ASP A 68 2.78 3.87 -16.05
C ASP A 68 1.49 3.48 -15.30
N PHE A 69 1.17 4.16 -14.20
CA PHE A 69 -0.08 3.97 -13.46
C PHE A 69 -1.29 4.31 -14.33
N LYS A 70 -1.22 5.33 -15.19
CA LYS A 70 -2.31 5.70 -16.11
C LYS A 70 -2.40 4.82 -17.36
N SER A 71 -1.33 4.08 -17.68
CA SER A 71 -1.22 3.29 -18.90
C SER A 71 -1.92 1.91 -18.81
N TYR A 72 -1.77 1.10 -19.86
CA TYR A 72 -2.17 -0.31 -19.86
C TYR A 72 -1.43 -1.16 -18.80
N LEU A 73 -0.29 -0.68 -18.30
CA LEU A 73 0.47 -1.32 -17.21
C LEU A 73 -0.04 -0.95 -15.82
N GLY A 74 -0.98 -0.02 -15.69
CA GLY A 74 -1.34 0.60 -14.40
C GLY A 74 -1.72 -0.39 -13.30
N CYS A 75 -2.51 -1.40 -13.65
CA CYS A 75 -2.89 -2.46 -12.71
C CYS A 75 -1.67 -3.18 -12.12
N GLN A 76 -0.67 -3.50 -12.96
CA GLN A 76 0.55 -4.15 -12.50
C GLN A 76 1.36 -3.19 -11.64
N SER A 77 1.58 -1.97 -12.15
CA SER A 77 2.45 -0.99 -11.50
C SER A 77 1.96 -0.67 -10.10
N VAL A 78 0.65 -0.47 -9.95
CA VAL A 78 0.01 -0.23 -8.65
C VAL A 78 0.12 -1.46 -7.76
N ALA A 79 -0.20 -2.66 -8.25
CA ALA A 79 -0.12 -3.89 -7.45
C ALA A 79 1.29 -4.13 -6.92
N GLU A 80 2.29 -3.95 -7.79
CA GLU A 80 3.69 -4.19 -7.46
C GLU A 80 4.26 -3.14 -6.51
N MET A 81 3.86 -1.86 -6.66
CA MET A 81 4.25 -0.80 -5.72
C MET A 81 3.59 -0.98 -4.35
N ILE A 82 2.30 -1.34 -4.30
CA ILE A 82 1.64 -1.64 -3.02
C ILE A 82 2.36 -2.80 -2.32
N HIS A 83 2.70 -3.86 -3.05
CA HIS A 83 3.46 -4.98 -2.50
C HIS A 83 4.83 -4.55 -1.99
N PHE A 84 5.57 -3.76 -2.78
CA PHE A 84 6.86 -3.21 -2.38
C PHE A 84 6.78 -2.44 -1.05
N TYR A 85 5.80 -1.55 -0.89
CA TYR A 85 5.62 -0.84 0.38
C TYR A 85 5.31 -1.78 1.55
N LEU A 86 4.42 -2.75 1.34
CA LEU A 86 3.96 -3.66 2.40
C LEU A 86 5.03 -4.67 2.85
N GLU A 87 5.89 -5.14 1.94
CA GLU A 87 6.86 -6.19 2.24
C GLU A 87 8.29 -5.66 2.40
N ASP A 88 8.69 -4.65 1.63
CA ASP A 88 10.09 -4.24 1.50
C ASP A 88 10.42 -2.91 2.18
N VAL A 89 9.41 -2.06 2.46
CA VAL A 89 9.60 -0.71 3.02
C VAL A 89 9.12 -0.64 4.48
N LEU A 90 7.80 -0.73 4.70
CA LEU A 90 7.19 -0.51 6.01
C LEU A 90 7.66 -1.51 7.08
N PRO A 91 7.90 -2.81 6.77
CA PRO A 91 8.39 -3.75 7.77
C PRO A 91 9.79 -3.42 8.31
N LYS A 92 10.62 -2.70 7.55
CA LYS A 92 11.99 -2.37 7.96
C LYS A 92 12.07 -1.31 9.05
N VAL A 93 10.97 -0.58 9.34
CA VAL A 93 10.91 0.29 10.51
C VAL A 93 10.97 -0.58 11.76
N THR A 94 12.00 -0.37 12.59
CA THR A 94 12.28 -1.19 13.76
C THR A 94 11.24 -1.03 14.87
N THR A 95 11.13 -2.01 15.76
CA THR A 95 10.10 -2.03 16.82
C THR A 95 10.30 -0.99 17.92
N ASP A 96 11.53 -0.56 18.14
CA ASP A 96 11.94 0.50 19.08
C ASP A 96 11.70 1.91 18.52
N ASN A 97 11.33 2.02 17.24
CA ASN A 97 11.09 3.31 16.62
C ASN A 97 9.79 3.94 17.15
N PRO A 98 9.79 5.23 17.58
CA PRO A 98 8.61 5.88 18.16
C PRO A 98 7.41 5.93 17.20
N VAL A 99 7.62 5.92 15.88
CA VAL A 99 6.53 5.96 14.90
C VAL A 99 6.08 4.57 14.42
N LYS A 100 6.64 3.48 14.97
CA LYS A 100 6.35 2.11 14.49
C LYS A 100 4.86 1.77 14.54
N GLN A 101 4.15 2.19 15.57
CA GLN A 101 2.72 1.91 15.71
C GLN A 101 1.91 2.55 14.57
N ASP A 102 2.18 3.82 14.26
CA ASP A 102 1.51 4.53 13.16
C ASP A 102 1.92 3.96 11.80
N VAL A 103 3.18 3.53 11.63
CA VAL A 103 3.65 2.82 10.42
C VAL A 103 2.90 1.50 10.23
N ASN A 104 2.71 0.72 11.29
CA ASN A 104 1.95 -0.53 11.22
C ASN A 104 0.47 -0.25 10.86
N PHE A 105 -0.12 0.80 11.44
CA PHE A 105 -1.47 1.21 11.12
C PHE A 105 -1.60 1.64 9.66
N LEU A 106 -0.64 2.43 9.15
CA LEU A 106 -0.56 2.81 7.74
C LEU A 106 -0.48 1.58 6.82
N GLY A 107 0.36 0.60 7.17
CA GLY A 107 0.49 -0.66 6.43
C GLY A 107 -0.82 -1.46 6.39
N ASN A 108 -1.52 -1.56 7.51
CA ASN A 108 -2.84 -2.24 7.55
C ASN A 108 -3.86 -1.53 6.66
N MET A 109 -3.92 -0.20 6.70
CA MET A 109 -4.83 0.57 5.84
C MET A 109 -4.50 0.42 4.35
N LEU A 110 -3.22 0.37 3.99
CA LEU A 110 -2.78 0.12 2.63
C LEU A 110 -3.14 -1.32 2.18
N LEU A 111 -3.00 -2.30 3.07
CA LEU A 111 -3.43 -3.68 2.83
C LEU A 111 -4.95 -3.76 2.62
N ASP A 112 -5.74 -3.07 3.44
CA ASP A 112 -7.20 -3.02 3.30
C ASP A 112 -7.60 -2.37 1.97
N LEU A 113 -6.95 -1.26 1.60
CA LEU A 113 -7.13 -0.63 0.29
C LEU A 113 -6.81 -1.60 -0.86
N ARG A 114 -5.71 -2.35 -0.77
CA ARG A 114 -5.35 -3.39 -1.75
C ARG A 114 -6.45 -4.44 -1.89
N GLN A 115 -6.99 -4.91 -0.77
CA GLN A 115 -8.04 -5.93 -0.76
C GLN A 115 -9.35 -5.39 -1.36
N LEU A 116 -9.72 -4.15 -1.01
CA LEU A 116 -10.89 -3.45 -1.54
C LEU A 116 -10.82 -3.32 -3.07
N ILE A 117 -9.68 -2.84 -3.60
CA ILE A 117 -9.43 -2.72 -5.05
C ILE A 117 -9.48 -4.09 -5.74
N LYS A 118 -8.83 -5.11 -5.15
CA LYS A 118 -8.76 -6.46 -5.72
C LYS A 118 -10.14 -7.11 -5.84
N ARG A 119 -10.96 -7.05 -4.78
CA ARG A 119 -12.23 -7.78 -4.70
C ARG A 119 -13.36 -7.10 -5.48
N CYS A 120 -13.42 -5.77 -5.49
CA CYS A 120 -14.59 -5.07 -6.03
C CYS A 120 -14.58 -4.85 -7.53
N HIS A 121 -13.41 -4.84 -8.16
CA HIS A 121 -13.33 -4.50 -9.58
C HIS A 121 -12.46 -5.44 -10.40
N ARG A 122 -11.85 -6.48 -9.81
CA ARG A 122 -10.82 -7.29 -10.47
C ARG A 122 -9.72 -6.42 -11.12
N PHE A 123 -9.46 -5.22 -10.59
CA PHE A 123 -8.46 -4.26 -11.10
C PHE A 123 -7.01 -4.74 -10.96
N PHE A 124 -6.78 -5.97 -10.47
CA PHE A 124 -5.48 -6.62 -10.30
C PHE A 124 -5.36 -7.99 -10.99
N ILE A 125 -5.99 -8.17 -12.16
CA ILE A 125 -5.65 -9.29 -13.05
C ILE A 125 -4.49 -8.83 -13.94
N CYS A 126 -3.26 -8.94 -13.42
CA CYS A 126 -2.05 -8.50 -14.10
C CYS A 126 -0.97 -9.60 -14.11
N GLU A 127 -0.28 -9.75 -15.24
CA GLU A 127 0.65 -10.87 -15.49
C GLU A 127 2.07 -10.43 -15.90
N ARG A 128 2.35 -9.12 -16.02
CA ARG A 128 3.61 -8.61 -16.58
C ARG A 128 4.45 -7.95 -15.50
N LYS A 129 5.78 -7.94 -15.59
CA LYS A 129 6.62 -7.09 -14.72
C LYS A 129 6.74 -5.69 -15.30
N ASN A 130 6.84 -4.66 -14.46
CA ASN A 130 7.02 -3.28 -14.91
C ASN A 130 8.49 -2.81 -14.73
N LYS A 131 9.09 -2.23 -15.78
CA LYS A 131 10.48 -1.74 -15.76
C LYS A 131 10.69 -0.52 -14.85
N THR A 132 9.73 0.39 -14.82
CA THR A 132 9.73 1.59 -13.97
C THR A 132 9.64 1.21 -12.49
N VAL A 133 8.78 0.26 -12.14
CA VAL A 133 8.72 -0.27 -10.76
C VAL A 133 10.04 -0.94 -10.37
N LYS A 134 10.68 -1.67 -11.30
CA LYS A 134 12.03 -2.19 -11.08
C LYS A 134 13.03 -1.06 -10.83
N ALA A 135 13.01 0.02 -11.60
CA ALA A 135 13.92 1.15 -11.42
C ALA A 135 13.73 1.84 -10.05
N VAL A 136 12.48 1.93 -9.56
CA VAL A 136 12.18 2.41 -8.20
C VAL A 136 12.85 1.51 -7.16
N LYS A 137 12.64 0.19 -7.25
CA LYS A 137 13.25 -0.79 -6.33
C LYS A 137 14.77 -0.75 -6.37
N ASP A 138 15.36 -0.72 -7.56
CA ASP A 138 16.81 -0.64 -7.74
C ASP A 138 17.38 0.67 -7.16
N THR A 139 16.64 1.77 -7.24
CA THR A 139 17.04 3.06 -6.63
C THR A 139 16.94 2.97 -5.11
N TYR A 140 15.84 2.44 -4.58
CA TYR A 140 15.66 2.22 -3.15
C TYR A 140 16.77 1.34 -2.54
N GLU A 141 17.14 0.24 -3.21
CA GLU A 141 18.22 -0.64 -2.76
C GLU A 141 19.57 0.09 -2.71
N LYS A 142 19.85 0.95 -3.70
CA LYS A 142 21.08 1.77 -3.72
C LYS A 142 21.16 2.78 -2.58
N LEU A 143 20.02 3.25 -2.09
CA LEU A 143 19.94 4.17 -0.94
C LEU A 143 20.17 3.48 0.41
N GLN A 144 20.24 2.13 0.44
CA GLN A 144 20.52 1.36 1.65
C GLN A 144 19.57 1.72 2.81
N ASP A 145 20.11 2.10 3.97
CA ASP A 145 19.39 2.50 5.17
C ASP A 145 18.56 3.79 4.96
N LYS A 146 19.06 4.69 4.10
CA LYS A 146 18.35 5.94 3.75
C LYS A 146 17.11 5.70 2.91
N GLY A 147 17.04 4.57 2.21
CA GLY A 147 15.91 4.22 1.35
C GLY A 147 14.58 4.20 2.10
N ILE A 148 14.58 3.81 3.38
CA ILE A 148 13.36 3.77 4.21
C ILE A 148 12.80 5.17 4.42
N TYR A 149 13.65 6.13 4.79
CA TYR A 149 13.25 7.52 4.99
C TYR A 149 12.75 8.14 3.69
N LYS A 150 13.44 7.86 2.58
CA LYS A 150 13.04 8.32 1.26
C LYS A 150 11.67 7.80 0.85
N ALA A 151 11.49 6.48 0.90
CA ALA A 151 10.28 5.83 0.42
C ALA A 151 9.05 6.19 1.25
N ILE A 152 9.19 6.25 2.58
CA ILE A 152 8.08 6.64 3.45
C ILE A 152 7.86 8.15 3.39
N GLY A 153 8.92 8.96 3.27
CA GLY A 153 8.82 10.41 3.11
C GLY A 153 8.04 10.84 1.86
N GLU A 154 8.10 10.05 0.78
CA GLU A 154 7.34 10.24 -0.47
C GLU A 154 5.99 9.49 -0.51
N PHE A 155 5.49 9.00 0.63
CA PHE A 155 4.27 8.18 0.65
C PHE A 155 3.01 8.96 0.23
N ASP A 156 2.93 10.27 0.44
CA ASP A 156 1.83 11.10 -0.08
C ASP A 156 1.80 11.10 -1.62
N ILE A 157 2.95 11.22 -2.28
CA ILE A 157 3.09 11.08 -3.74
C ILE A 157 2.55 9.71 -4.20
N PHE A 158 2.89 8.64 -3.48
CA PHE A 158 2.37 7.31 -3.79
C PHE A 158 0.84 7.23 -3.70
N VAL A 159 0.26 7.82 -2.65
CA VAL A 159 -1.20 7.84 -2.47
C VAL A 159 -1.88 8.64 -3.59
N ASP A 160 -1.30 9.78 -3.98
CA ASP A 160 -1.77 10.58 -5.11
C ASP A 160 -1.76 9.77 -6.41
N TYR A 161 -0.70 8.99 -6.65
CA TYR A 161 -0.61 8.16 -7.86
C TYR A 161 -1.66 7.04 -7.86
N ILE A 162 -1.88 6.38 -6.72
CA ILE A 162 -2.97 5.39 -6.58
C ILE A 162 -4.33 6.05 -6.87
N GLU A 163 -4.58 7.24 -6.34
CA GLU A 163 -5.85 7.95 -6.58
C GLU A 163 -6.06 8.23 -8.07
N GLN A 164 -5.05 8.72 -8.78
CA GLN A 164 -5.13 8.96 -10.23
C GLN A 164 -5.45 7.68 -11.02
N TYR A 165 -4.83 6.56 -10.66
CA TYR A 165 -5.15 5.26 -11.25
C TYR A 165 -6.63 4.90 -11.06
N LEU A 166 -7.12 5.00 -9.83
CA LEU A 166 -8.48 4.61 -9.49
C LEU A 166 -9.53 5.52 -10.15
N ILE A 167 -9.29 6.83 -10.18
CA ILE A 167 -10.15 7.78 -10.91
C ILE A 167 -10.23 7.40 -12.39
N THR A 168 -9.09 7.05 -13.01
CA THR A 168 -9.03 6.63 -14.42
C THR A 168 -9.86 5.36 -14.65
N LYS A 169 -9.73 4.37 -13.75
CA LYS A 169 -10.47 3.10 -13.84
C LYS A 169 -11.95 3.21 -13.54
N MET A 170 -12.39 4.17 -12.73
CA MET A 170 -13.81 4.40 -12.44
C MET A 170 -14.53 5.16 -13.56
N LYS A 171 -13.79 5.90 -14.41
CA LYS A 171 -14.33 6.63 -15.56
C LYS A 171 -14.33 5.83 -16.87
N SER A 172 -13.57 4.74 -16.93
CA SER A 172 -13.43 3.87 -18.11
C SER A 172 -14.49 2.78 -18.11
#